data_AF-C2XVL2-F1
#
_entry.id   AF-C2XVL2-F1
#
_cell.length_a   1.000
_cell.length_b   1.000
_cell.length_c   1.000
_cell.angle_alpha   90.00
_cell.angle_beta   90.00
_cell.angle_gamma   90.00
#
_symmetry.space_group_name_H-M   'P 1'
#
loop_
_entity.id
_entity.type
_entity.pdbx_description
1 polymer ?
#
loop_
_entity_poly.entity_id
_entity_poly.type
_entity_poly.pdbx_seq_one_letter_code
_entity_poly.pdbx_strand_id
1 'polypeptide(L)'
;MDEVELKEWLYKMESGDQEAFQVIYEYTCKDIYRTVVFLLGNQHQDVDDIVNEVYIKMWKSVTNYDMNRSFRFWLHGLVVKQVQDWRRKSWRRFRIFEKKKMYEQDRSYIMDEAILHKETRSELVEIVQKLSYFVL
;
A
#
# COMPACT_ATOMS: atom_id res chain seq x y z
N MET A 1 -6.04 25.73 -20.73
CA MET A 1 -6.51 26.67 -19.71
C MET A 1 -5.35 27.57 -19.35
N ASP A 2 -5.54 28.87 -19.53
CA ASP A 2 -4.53 29.84 -19.13
C ASP A 2 -4.53 30.06 -17.60
N GLU A 3 -3.66 30.93 -17.09
CA GLU A 3 -3.53 31.16 -15.65
C GLU A 3 -4.71 31.94 -15.06
N VAL A 4 -5.40 32.76 -15.86
CA VAL A 4 -6.55 33.57 -15.43
C VAL A 4 -7.78 32.66 -15.29
N GLU A 5 -8.10 31.90 -16.34
CA GLU A 5 -9.17 30.90 -16.35
C GLU A 5 -8.97 29.90 -15.20
N LEU A 6 -7.73 29.41 -15.00
CA LEU A 6 -7.44 28.47 -13.92
C LEU A 6 -7.79 29.07 -12.55
N LYS A 7 -7.43 30.32 -12.28
CA LYS A 7 -7.75 30.98 -11.01
C LYS A 7 -9.25 31.13 -10.80
N GLU A 8 -10.02 31.47 -11.83
CA GLU A 8 -11.48 31.56 -11.74
C GLU A 8 -12.11 30.23 -11.31
N TRP A 9 -11.68 29.12 -11.93
CA TRP A 9 -12.13 27.79 -11.54
C TRP A 9 -11.69 27.41 -10.13
N LEU A 10 -10.48 27.80 -9.71
CA LEU A 10 -10.02 27.54 -8.34
C LEU A 10 -10.85 28.30 -7.28
N TYR A 11 -11.25 29.54 -7.54
CA TYR A 11 -12.15 30.28 -6.64
C TYR A 11 -13.53 29.63 -6.53
N LYS A 12 -14.10 29.17 -7.65
CA LYS A 12 -15.37 28.41 -7.62
C LYS A 12 -15.21 27.11 -6.84
N MET A 13 -14.11 26.37 -7.09
CA MET A 13 -13.81 25.12 -6.40
C MET A 13 -13.67 25.32 -4.88
N GLU A 14 -13.04 26.41 -4.44
CA GLU A 14 -12.94 26.80 -3.03
C GLU A 14 -14.31 27.03 -2.38
N SER A 15 -15.28 27.57 -3.13
CA SER A 15 -16.66 27.74 -2.67
C SER A 15 -17.48 26.44 -2.59
N GLY A 16 -16.90 25.30 -2.99
CA GLY A 16 -17.55 24.00 -2.99
C GLY A 16 -18.28 23.65 -4.29
N ASP A 17 -18.00 24.37 -5.38
CA ASP A 17 -18.55 24.08 -6.71
C ASP A 17 -17.99 22.76 -7.27
N GLN A 18 -18.88 21.80 -7.53
CA GLN A 18 -18.52 20.48 -8.06
C GLN A 18 -18.16 20.51 -9.55
N GLU A 19 -18.75 21.42 -10.33
CA GLU A 19 -18.42 21.58 -11.74
C GLU A 19 -16.98 22.12 -11.85
N ALA A 20 -16.63 23.09 -11.00
CA ALA A 20 -15.28 23.60 -10.93
C ALA A 20 -14.25 22.51 -10.60
N PHE A 21 -14.57 21.60 -9.67
CA PHE A 21 -13.72 20.44 -9.40
C PHE A 21 -13.54 19.56 -10.64
N GLN A 22 -14.63 19.28 -11.37
CA GLN A 22 -14.57 18.48 -12.59
C GLN A 22 -13.67 19.12 -13.65
N VAL A 23 -13.78 20.42 -13.90
CA VAL A 23 -12.93 21.14 -14.85
C VAL A 23 -11.45 21.05 -14.45
N ILE A 24 -11.14 21.29 -13.17
CA ILE A 24 -9.77 21.19 -12.66
C ILE A 24 -9.25 19.74 -12.75
N TYR A 25 -10.10 18.75 -12.45
CA TYR A 25 -9.75 17.33 -12.57
C TYR A 25 -9.41 16.97 -14.01
N GLU A 26 -10.28 17.26 -14.97
CA GLU A 26 -10.07 16.95 -16.40
C GLU A 26 -8.82 17.63 -16.95
N TYR A 27 -8.54 18.86 -16.52
CA TYR A 27 -7.35 19.60 -16.93
C TYR A 27 -6.05 18.98 -16.40
N THR A 28 -6.06 18.38 -15.21
CA THR A 28 -4.85 17.95 -14.51
C THR A 28 -4.64 16.43 -14.49
N CYS A 29 -5.68 15.61 -14.65
CA CYS A 29 -5.67 14.17 -14.38
C CYS A 29 -4.58 13.43 -15.16
N LYS A 30 -4.40 13.76 -16.44
CA LYS A 30 -3.40 13.10 -17.29
C LYS A 30 -1.96 13.36 -16.82
N ASP A 31 -1.67 14.58 -16.36
CA ASP A 31 -0.34 14.95 -15.86
C ASP A 31 -0.07 14.31 -14.49
N ILE A 32 -1.06 14.35 -13.61
CA ILE A 32 -1.00 13.73 -12.28
C ILE A 32 -0.84 12.22 -12.40
N TYR A 33 -1.62 11.57 -13.25
CA TYR A 33 -1.53 10.14 -13.52
C TYR A 33 -0.12 9.75 -13.99
N ARG A 34 0.40 10.44 -15.00
CA ARG A 34 1.76 10.21 -15.53
C ARG A 34 2.83 10.37 -14.44
N THR A 35 2.69 11.40 -13.61
CA THR A 35 3.61 11.66 -12.50
C THR A 35 3.56 10.53 -11.47
N VAL A 36 2.36 10.08 -11.09
CA VAL A 36 2.19 8.98 -10.13
C VAL A 36 2.77 7.67 -10.69
N VAL A 37 2.49 7.33 -11.94
CA VAL A 37 3.07 6.16 -12.63
C VAL A 37 4.60 6.22 -12.61
N PHE A 38 5.17 7.37 -12.99
CA PHE A 38 6.61 7.58 -12.98
C PHE A 38 7.21 7.38 -11.59
N LEU A 39 6.57 7.90 -10.54
CA LEU A 39 7.06 7.78 -9.17
C LEU A 39 6.86 6.38 -8.57
N LEU A 40 5.92 5.58 -9.06
CA LEU A 40 5.67 4.21 -8.58
C LEU A 40 6.56 3.16 -9.26
N GLY A 41 7.03 3.42 -10.48
CA GLY A 41 7.76 2.43 -11.27
C GLY A 41 6.89 1.19 -11.49
N ASN A 42 7.40 0.00 -11.18
CA ASN A 42 6.73 -1.29 -11.48
C ASN A 42 5.42 -1.54 -10.68
N GLN A 43 5.09 -0.70 -9.70
CA GLN A 43 3.94 -0.90 -8.81
C GLN A 43 2.66 -0.24 -9.36
N HIS A 44 2.31 -0.58 -10.60
CA HIS A 44 1.24 0.09 -11.37
C HIS A 44 -0.18 -0.14 -10.83
N GLN A 45 -0.41 -1.24 -10.11
CA GLN A 45 -1.74 -1.60 -9.60
C GLN A 45 -2.32 -0.61 -8.58
N ASP A 46 -1.47 0.19 -7.92
CA ASP A 46 -1.85 1.16 -6.89
C ASP A 46 -2.03 2.59 -7.42
N VAL A 47 -1.82 2.81 -8.73
CA VAL A 47 -1.82 4.16 -9.35
C VAL A 47 -3.17 4.84 -9.18
N ASP A 48 -4.26 4.17 -9.56
CA ASP A 48 -5.60 4.75 -9.56
C ASP A 48 -6.03 5.19 -8.15
N ASP A 49 -5.74 4.36 -7.14
CA ASP A 49 -6.01 4.67 -5.74
C ASP A 49 -5.22 5.89 -5.26
N ILE A 50 -3.94 5.99 -5.62
CA ILE A 50 -3.10 7.13 -5.25
C ILE A 50 -3.60 8.41 -5.91
N VAL A 51 -3.96 8.35 -7.21
CA VAL A 51 -4.51 9.50 -7.95
C VAL A 51 -5.81 9.97 -7.30
N ASN A 52 -6.74 9.05 -6.99
CA ASN A 52 -7.99 9.38 -6.30
C ASN A 52 -7.74 10.06 -4.95
N GLU A 53 -6.83 9.52 -4.15
CA GLU A 53 -6.46 10.11 -2.85
C GLU A 53 -5.84 11.50 -2.98
N VAL A 54 -5.06 11.76 -4.04
CA VAL A 54 -4.55 13.12 -4.33
C VAL A 54 -5.71 14.08 -4.55
N TYR A 55 -6.70 13.71 -5.35
CA TYR A 55 -7.86 14.58 -5.63
C TYR A 55 -8.77 14.77 -4.41
N ILE A 56 -8.96 13.73 -3.59
CA ILE A 56 -9.67 13.85 -2.31
C ILE A 56 -8.93 14.84 -1.39
N LYS A 57 -7.60 14.75 -1.30
CA LYS A 57 -6.80 15.69 -0.51
C LYS A 57 -6.84 17.10 -1.09
N MET A 58 -6.77 17.23 -2.41
CA MET A 58 -6.87 18.51 -3.12
C MET A 58 -8.19 19.21 -2.76
N TRP A 59 -9.32 18.53 -2.95
CA TRP A 59 -10.65 19.06 -2.60
C TRP A 59 -10.76 19.47 -1.13
N LYS A 60 -10.21 18.67 -0.21
CA LYS A 60 -10.24 18.99 1.23
C LYS A 60 -9.32 20.14 1.63
N SER A 61 -8.30 20.46 0.82
CA SER A 61 -7.28 21.45 1.18
C SER A 61 -7.29 22.70 0.32
N VAL A 62 -8.09 22.74 -0.75
CA VAL A 62 -8.22 23.92 -1.63
C VAL A 62 -8.70 25.14 -0.86
N THR A 63 -9.53 24.98 0.18
CA THR A 63 -10.00 26.10 1.03
C THR A 63 -8.90 26.79 1.84
N ASN A 64 -7.73 26.17 1.95
CA ASN A 64 -6.55 26.76 2.59
C ASN A 64 -5.42 27.02 1.59
N TYR A 65 -5.71 26.94 0.30
CA TYR A 65 -4.73 27.14 -0.76
C TYR A 65 -4.47 28.64 -0.99
N ASP A 66 -3.20 29.01 -1.04
CA ASP A 66 -2.78 30.38 -1.36
C ASP A 66 -2.80 30.61 -2.87
N MET A 67 -3.79 31.36 -3.36
CA MET A 67 -4.01 31.67 -4.79
C MET A 67 -2.87 32.45 -5.45
N ASN A 68 -1.92 33.01 -4.68
CA ASN A 68 -0.72 33.65 -5.22
C ASN A 68 0.39 32.66 -5.57
N ARG A 69 0.25 31.40 -5.13
CA ARG A 69 1.20 30.33 -5.47
C ARG A 69 0.79 29.68 -6.79
N SER A 70 1.71 28.91 -7.35
CA SER A 70 1.41 28.09 -8.52
C SER A 70 0.65 26.84 -8.10
N PHE A 71 -0.56 26.69 -8.64
CA PHE A 71 -1.43 25.56 -8.35
C PHE A 71 -0.80 24.24 -8.76
N ARG A 72 -0.12 24.22 -9.91
CA ARG A 72 0.58 23.03 -10.41
C ARG A 72 1.65 22.55 -9.42
N PHE A 73 2.51 23.44 -8.93
CA PHE A 73 3.54 23.08 -7.95
C PHE A 73 2.92 22.59 -6.64
N TRP A 74 1.87 23.23 -6.16
CA TRP A 74 1.15 22.81 -4.96
C TRP A 74 0.52 21.41 -5.12
N LEU A 75 -0.15 21.16 -6.25
CA LEU A 75 -0.77 19.87 -6.56
C LEU A 75 0.26 18.75 -6.70
N HIS A 76 1.39 18.98 -7.37
CA HIS A 76 2.49 18.01 -7.38
C HIS A 76 3.08 17.76 -5.97
N GLY A 77 3.07 18.77 -5.09
CA GLY A 77 3.40 18.57 -3.67
C GLY A 77 2.47 17.56 -2.99
N LEU A 78 1.16 17.62 -3.27
CA LEU A 78 0.20 16.62 -2.80
C LEU A 78 0.49 15.23 -3.37
N VAL A 79 0.83 15.13 -4.66
CA VAL A 79 1.24 13.87 -5.29
C VAL A 79 2.43 13.24 -4.58
N VAL A 80 3.51 13.99 -4.40
CA VAL A 80 4.72 13.47 -3.73
C VAL A 80 4.40 13.01 -2.32
N LYS A 81 3.61 13.79 -1.57
CA LYS A 81 3.17 13.41 -0.23
C LYS A 81 2.38 12.10 -0.24
N GLN A 82 1.43 11.95 -1.17
CA GLN A 82 0.61 10.74 -1.25
C GLN A 82 1.43 9.51 -1.63
N VAL A 83 2.35 9.63 -2.59
CA VAL A 83 3.27 8.55 -2.96
C VAL A 83 4.16 8.14 -1.78
N GLN A 84 4.69 9.11 -1.02
CA GLN A 84 5.49 8.81 0.18
C GLN A 84 4.65 8.13 1.27
N ASP A 85 3.44 8.61 1.52
CA ASP A 85 2.49 7.98 2.47
C ASP A 85 2.22 6.53 2.07
N TRP A 86 1.95 6.30 0.78
CA TRP A 86 1.73 4.97 0.23
C TRP A 86 2.97 4.07 0.37
N ARG A 87 4.18 4.56 0.03
CA ARG A 87 5.42 3.81 0.21
C ARG A 87 5.58 3.38 1.67
N ARG A 88 5.40 4.30 2.63
CA ARG A 88 5.48 3.98 4.06
C ARG A 88 4.47 2.90 4.48
N LYS A 89 3.22 2.99 4.00
CA LYS A 89 2.19 1.96 4.25
C LYS A 89 2.57 0.62 3.63
N SER A 90 3.06 0.61 2.39
CA SER A 90 3.49 -0.59 1.66
C SER A 90 4.65 -1.30 2.38
N TRP A 91 5.68 -0.55 2.78
CA TRP A 91 6.80 -1.06 3.58
C TRP A 91 6.35 -1.60 4.95
N ARG A 92 5.38 -0.96 5.61
CA ARG A 92 4.81 -1.49 6.85
C ARG A 92 4.09 -2.81 6.62
N ARG A 93 3.27 -2.92 5.57
CA ARG A 93 2.57 -4.18 5.21
C ARG A 93 3.56 -5.30 4.91
N PHE A 94 4.59 -5.02 4.09
CA PHE A 94 5.64 -5.97 3.78
C PHE A 94 6.31 -6.52 5.04
N ARG A 95 6.73 -5.66 5.97
CA ARG A 95 7.36 -6.11 7.23
C ARG A 95 6.44 -6.96 8.11
N ILE A 96 5.14 -6.67 8.13
CA ILE A 96 4.17 -7.48 8.87
C ILE A 96 4.03 -8.86 8.21
N PHE A 97 3.97 -8.89 6.89
CA PHE A 97 3.87 -10.14 6.12
C PHE A 97 5.12 -11.01 6.30
N GLU A 98 6.31 -10.43 6.18
CA GLU A 98 7.57 -11.15 6.42
C GLU A 98 7.64 -11.74 7.82
N LYS A 99 7.28 -10.96 8.86
CA LYS A 99 7.21 -11.48 10.23
C LYS A 99 6.23 -12.64 10.36
N LYS A 100 5.03 -12.52 9.76
CA LYS A 100 4.03 -13.59 9.78
C LYS A 100 4.56 -14.85 9.12
N LYS A 101 5.23 -14.72 7.97
CA LYS A 101 5.85 -15.85 7.25
C LYS A 101 6.91 -16.54 8.11
N MET A 102 7.76 -15.80 8.81
CA MET A 102 8.74 -16.37 9.74
C MET A 102 8.05 -17.15 10.87
N TYR A 103 7.01 -16.59 11.50
CA TYR A 103 6.25 -17.31 12.54
C TYR A 103 5.55 -18.58 12.02
N GLU A 104 5.04 -18.57 10.79
CA GLU A 104 4.42 -19.75 10.16
C GLU A 104 5.47 -20.83 9.84
N GLN A 105 6.66 -20.42 9.38
CA GLN A 105 7.79 -21.32 9.14
C GLN A 105 8.30 -21.95 10.45
N ASP A 106 8.51 -21.16 11.49
CA ASP A 106 8.95 -21.66 12.80
C ASP A 106 7.94 -22.64 13.39
N ARG A 107 6.63 -22.35 13.26
CA ARG A 107 5.57 -23.26 13.71
C ARG A 107 5.60 -24.58 12.93
N SER A 108 5.80 -24.52 11.61
CA SER A 108 5.90 -25.73 10.78
C SER A 108 7.08 -26.59 11.22
N TYR A 109 8.25 -25.98 11.43
CA TYR A 109 9.45 -26.69 11.86
C TYR A 109 9.26 -27.40 13.21
N ILE A 110 8.67 -26.71 14.20
CA ILE A 110 8.38 -27.30 15.52
C ILE A 110 7.40 -28.48 15.40
N MET A 111 6.40 -28.38 14.51
CA MET A 111 5.45 -29.46 14.27
C MET A 111 6.13 -30.69 13.65
N ASP A 112 6.98 -30.47 12.64
CA ASP A 112 7.70 -31.54 11.96
C ASP A 112 8.66 -32.28 12.91
N GLU A 113 9.37 -31.55 13.79
CA GLU A 113 10.22 -32.12 14.83
C GLU A 113 9.42 -32.97 15.84
N ALA A 114 8.26 -32.47 16.28
CA ALA A 114 7.40 -33.20 17.21
C ALA A 114 6.82 -34.49 16.59
N ILE A 115 6.49 -34.47 15.30
CA ILE A 115 6.02 -35.65 14.55
C ILE A 115 7.15 -36.68 14.46
N LEU A 116 8.35 -36.26 14.04
CA LEU A 116 9.52 -37.13 13.93
C LEU A 116 9.83 -37.83 15.26
N HIS A 117 9.86 -37.08 16.37
CA HIS A 117 10.09 -37.67 17.69
C HIS A 117 9.02 -38.69 18.10
N LYS A 118 7.75 -38.46 17.72
CA LYS A 118 6.67 -39.41 17.96
C LYS A 118 6.82 -40.68 17.12
N GLU A 119 7.22 -40.55 15.86
CA GLU A 119 7.52 -41.68 14.97
C GLU A 119 8.68 -42.52 15.50
N THR A 120 9.84 -41.89 15.79
CA THR A 120 11.01 -42.59 16.35
C THR A 120 10.68 -43.31 17.67
N ARG A 121 9.86 -42.70 18.54
CA ARG A 121 9.42 -43.36 19.78
C ARG A 121 8.55 -44.60 19.49
N SER A 122 7.68 -44.53 18.49
CA SER A 122 6.80 -45.64 18.12
C SER A 122 7.61 -46.81 17.57
N GLU A 123 8.62 -46.53 16.74
CA GLU A 123 9.55 -47.54 16.20
C GLU A 123 10.36 -48.22 17.31
N LEU A 124 10.90 -47.46 18.27
CA LEU A 124 11.63 -48.03 19.42
C LEU A 124 10.76 -48.94 20.28
N VAL A 125 9.51 -48.55 20.52
CA VAL A 125 8.56 -49.39 21.27
C VAL A 125 8.28 -50.70 20.53
N GLU A 126 8.13 -50.66 19.21
CA GLU A 126 7.93 -51.86 18.39
C GLU A 126 9.14 -52.81 18.46
N ILE A 127 10.36 -52.28 18.39
CA ILE A 127 11.60 -53.07 18.50
C ILE A 127 11.74 -53.67 19.91
N VAL A 128 11.48 -52.89 20.96
CA VAL A 128 11.53 -53.39 22.35
C VAL A 128 10.52 -54.51 22.57
N GLN A 129 9.30 -54.39 22.03
CA GLN A 129 8.31 -55.46 22.07
C GLN A 129 8.84 -56.73 21.38
N LYS A 130 9.35 -56.61 20.15
CA LYS A 130 9.92 -57.75 19.39
C LYS A 130 11.07 -58.45 20.13
N LEU A 131 11.92 -57.70 20.83
CA LEU A 131 13.01 -58.28 21.64
C LEU A 131 12.50 -58.95 22.92
N SER A 132 11.48 -58.39 23.58
CA SER A 132 10.85 -59.01 24.76
C SER A 132 10.14 -60.33 24.44
N TYR A 133 9.65 -60.52 23.21
CA TYR A 133 9.07 -61.80 22.78
C TYR A 133 10.11 -62.88 22.43
N PHE A 134 11.39 -62.53 22.29
CA PHE A 134 12.45 -63.46 21.85
C PHE A 134 13.32 -64.01 22.99
N VAL A 135 12.99 -63.70 24.26
CA VAL A 135 13.72 -64.17 25.47
C VAL A 135 12.89 -65.21 26.27
N LEU A 136 11.95 -65.90 25.64
CA LEU A 136 11.32 -67.13 26.16
C LEU A 136 11.80 -68.34 25.36
#